data_AF-A0A7W0W1U0-F1
#
_entry.id   AF-A0A7W0W1U0-F1
#
_cell.length_a   1.000
_cell.length_b   1.000
_cell.length_c   1.000
_cell.angle_alpha   90.00
_cell.angle_beta   90.00
_cell.angle_gamma   90.00
#
_symmetry.space_group_name_H-M   'P 1'
#
loop_
_entity.id
_entity.type
_entity.pdbx_description
1 polymer ?
#
loop_
_entity_poly.entity_id
_entity_poly.type
_entity_poly.pdbx_seq_one_letter_code
_entity_poly.pdbx_strand_id
1 'polypeptide(L)'
;MTRLAALFASADPSSVRTTLKDLRFSNSDTDWIVGLLERWRRLGGEMTAALLQSDPPGDPMLRTWAAAAGRTRLAPLLRLADAFWWAERESGGSAPSQSRITSVYRRALRIAYRDPIEIADLALDGNDLQELGMSGPEVGAALRKLLDVVINEPGRNTREQLLPLLGGHGDHDRGKRPQP
;
A
#
# COMPACT_ATOMS: atom_id res chain seq x y z
N MET A 1 14.48 14.83 0.31
CA MET A 1 14.20 13.58 1.03
C MET A 1 14.42 12.31 0.21
N THR A 2 13.77 12.08 -0.94
CA THR A 2 13.95 10.83 -1.72
C THR A 2 15.40 10.51 -2.10
N ARG A 3 16.20 11.52 -2.44
CA ARG A 3 17.65 11.35 -2.75
C ARG A 3 18.45 10.82 -1.55
N LEU A 4 18.11 11.27 -0.33
CA LEU A 4 18.76 10.78 0.88
C LEU A 4 18.35 9.35 1.18
N ALA A 5 17.08 9.01 0.98
CA ALA A 5 16.62 7.63 1.12
C ALA A 5 17.41 6.68 0.21
N ALA A 6 17.69 7.07 -1.04
CA ALA A 6 18.49 6.26 -1.97
C ALA A 6 19.90 5.93 -1.43
N LEU A 7 20.56 6.85 -0.71
CA LEU A 7 21.88 6.62 -0.13
C LEU A 7 21.89 5.53 0.96
N PHE A 8 20.77 5.40 1.67
CA PHE A 8 20.61 4.44 2.78
C PHE A 8 19.97 3.13 2.35
N ALA A 9 19.63 2.98 1.08
CA ALA A 9 18.73 1.93 0.65
C ALA A 9 19.39 0.53 0.60
N SER A 10 20.73 0.47 0.60
CA SER A 10 21.54 -0.75 0.79
C SER A 10 21.97 -0.98 2.25
N ALA A 11 21.74 -0.03 3.15
CA ALA A 11 22.14 -0.14 4.56
C ALA A 11 21.09 -0.88 5.40
N ASP A 12 21.51 -1.53 6.49
CA ASP A 12 20.59 -2.18 7.42
C ASP A 12 19.67 -1.15 8.13
N PRO A 13 18.34 -1.38 8.29
CA PRO A 13 17.43 -0.37 8.83
C PRO A 13 17.77 0.06 10.25
N SER A 14 18.33 -0.86 11.06
CA SER A 14 18.76 -0.53 12.42
C SER A 14 19.93 0.47 12.40
N SER A 15 20.79 0.38 11.38
CA SER A 15 21.91 1.30 11.17
C SER A 15 21.48 2.62 10.52
N VAL A 16 20.45 2.61 9.67
CA VAL A 16 19.91 3.83 9.03
C VAL A 16 19.41 4.82 10.07
N ARG A 17 18.65 4.37 11.07
CA ARG A 17 18.08 5.26 12.08
C ARG A 17 19.15 5.93 12.94
N THR A 18 20.17 5.18 13.34
CA THR A 18 21.31 5.70 14.09
C THR A 18 22.09 6.72 13.25
N THR A 19 22.41 6.37 12.00
CA THR A 19 23.17 7.27 11.12
C THR A 19 22.42 8.57 10.83
N LEU A 20 21.11 8.53 10.61
CA LEU A 20 20.30 9.74 10.40
C LEU A 20 20.27 10.65 11.65
N LYS A 21 20.24 10.06 12.84
CA LYS A 21 20.34 10.81 14.10
C LYS A 21 21.71 11.46 14.27
N ASP A 22 22.79 10.74 13.96
CA ASP A 22 24.16 11.26 14.05
C ASP A 22 24.38 12.42 13.07
N LEU A 23 23.75 12.35 11.90
CA LEU A 23 23.68 13.43 10.90
C LEU A 23 22.70 14.56 11.26
N ARG A 24 22.07 14.52 12.44
CA ARG A 24 21.13 15.52 12.98
C ARG A 24 19.87 15.74 12.14
N PHE A 25 19.38 14.71 11.47
CA PHE A 25 18.05 14.77 10.85
C PHE A 25 16.94 14.86 11.90
N SER A 26 15.84 15.51 11.55
CA SER A 26 14.66 15.56 12.42
C SER A 26 14.06 14.16 12.62
N ASN A 27 13.32 13.95 13.72
CA ASN A 27 12.62 12.68 13.93
C ASN A 27 11.61 12.40 12.80
N SER A 28 10.88 13.42 12.34
CA SER A 28 9.93 13.28 11.23
C SER A 28 10.62 12.91 9.92
N ASP A 29 11.80 13.48 9.64
CA ASP A 29 12.59 13.12 8.45
C ASP A 29 13.13 11.70 8.53
N THR A 30 13.59 11.30 9.72
CA THR A 30 14.08 9.96 9.99
C THR A 30 12.98 8.93 9.76
N ASP A 31 11.81 9.13 10.36
CA ASP A 31 10.66 8.24 10.21
C ASP A 31 10.15 8.23 8.75
N TRP A 32 10.21 9.36 8.07
CA TRP A 32 9.86 9.45 6.65
C TRP A 32 10.80 8.61 5.78
N ILE A 33 12.12 8.68 6.01
CA ILE A 33 13.12 7.92 5.23
C ILE A 33 13.01 6.43 5.53
N VAL A 34 13.00 6.04 6.81
CA VAL A 34 12.90 4.64 7.23
C VAL A 34 11.63 4.01 6.66
N GLY A 35 10.49 4.68 6.81
CA GLY A 35 9.22 4.17 6.29
C GLY A 35 9.14 4.10 4.77
N LEU A 36 9.95 4.88 4.03
CA LEU A 36 10.07 4.75 2.57
C LEU A 36 10.91 3.53 2.19
N LEU A 37 12.01 3.30 2.91
CA LEU A 37 12.91 2.17 2.68
C LEU A 37 12.25 0.83 3.00
N GLU A 38 11.51 0.74 4.10
CA GLU A 38 10.74 -0.45 4.47
C GLU A 38 9.72 -0.80 3.39
N ARG A 39 9.01 0.21 2.85
CA ARG A 39 8.07 0.02 1.74
C ARG A 39 8.76 -0.45 0.47
N TRP A 40 9.91 0.13 0.13
CA TRP A 40 10.71 -0.33 -1.01
C TRP A 40 11.17 -1.77 -0.84
N ARG A 41 11.65 -2.16 0.35
CA ARG A 41 12.03 -3.55 0.62
C ARG A 41 10.86 -4.52 0.46
N ARG A 42 9.66 -4.11 0.88
CA ARG A 42 8.46 -4.93 0.77
C ARG A 42 7.93 -5.04 -0.68
N LEU A 43 7.90 -3.95 -1.43
CA LEU A 43 7.24 -3.87 -2.73
C LEU A 43 8.20 -3.96 -3.93
N GLY A 44 9.47 -3.63 -3.75
CA GLY A 44 10.40 -3.41 -4.86
C GLY A 44 10.66 -4.64 -5.71
N GLY A 45 10.75 -5.83 -5.08
CA GLY A 45 10.89 -7.10 -5.80
C GLY A 45 9.69 -7.40 -6.70
N GLU A 46 8.47 -7.30 -6.15
CA GLU A 46 7.22 -7.49 -6.89
C GLU A 46 7.08 -6.49 -8.04
N MET A 47 7.32 -5.21 -7.76
CA MET A 47 7.26 -4.15 -8.75
C MET A 47 8.25 -4.38 -9.89
N THR A 48 9.49 -4.77 -9.56
CA THR A 48 10.52 -5.07 -10.57
C THR A 48 10.09 -6.26 -11.44
N ALA A 49 9.67 -7.36 -10.82
CA ALA A 49 9.20 -8.55 -11.53
C ALA A 49 8.02 -8.23 -12.46
N ALA A 50 7.02 -7.49 -11.98
CA ALA A 50 5.86 -7.07 -12.77
C ALA A 50 6.23 -6.15 -13.95
N LEU A 51 7.19 -5.24 -13.76
CA LEU A 51 7.62 -4.35 -14.82
C LEU A 51 8.59 -5.02 -15.81
N LEU A 52 9.15 -6.19 -15.51
CA LEU A 52 9.94 -6.99 -16.45
C LEU A 52 9.10 -7.94 -17.31
N GLN A 53 7.85 -8.20 -16.93
CA GLN A 53 6.92 -8.99 -17.77
C GLN A 53 6.65 -8.30 -19.11
N SER A 54 6.28 -9.08 -20.12
CA SER A 54 5.88 -8.55 -21.43
C SER A 54 4.70 -7.59 -21.30
N ASP A 55 3.64 -8.01 -20.61
CA ASP A 55 2.43 -7.20 -20.44
C ASP A 55 2.56 -6.21 -19.29
N PRO A 56 2.17 -4.94 -19.46
CA PRO A 56 2.22 -3.93 -18.41
C PRO A 56 1.29 -4.29 -17.24
N PRO A 57 1.63 -3.85 -16.02
CA PRO A 57 0.76 -4.07 -14.86
C PRO A 57 -0.63 -3.45 -15.10
N GLY A 58 -1.68 -4.22 -14.82
CA GLY A 58 -3.06 -3.77 -14.86
C GLY A 58 -3.41 -2.82 -13.70
N ASP A 59 -4.50 -2.07 -13.84
CA ASP A 59 -4.96 -1.13 -12.81
C ASP A 59 -5.18 -1.77 -11.43
N PRO A 60 -5.69 -3.01 -11.29
CA PRO A 60 -5.82 -3.66 -9.98
C PRO A 60 -4.50 -3.75 -9.21
N MET A 61 -3.41 -4.16 -9.87
CA MET A 61 -2.11 -4.27 -9.22
C MET A 61 -1.53 -2.89 -8.86
N LEU A 62 -1.74 -1.89 -9.72
CA LEU A 62 -1.35 -0.51 -9.41
C LEU A 62 -2.12 0.04 -8.20
N ARG A 63 -3.39 -0.36 -8.03
CA ARG A 63 -4.22 0.01 -6.87
C ARG A 63 -3.72 -0.67 -5.60
N THR A 64 -3.33 -1.94 -5.67
CA THR A 64 -2.66 -2.66 -4.57
C THR A 64 -1.36 -1.96 -4.16
N TRP A 65 -0.52 -1.55 -5.11
CA TRP A 65 0.69 -0.79 -4.80
C TRP A 65 0.38 0.58 -4.19
N ALA A 66 -0.64 1.28 -4.69
CA ALA A 66 -1.06 2.57 -4.17
C ALA A 66 -1.57 2.46 -2.73
N ALA A 67 -2.40 1.45 -2.44
CA ALA A 67 -2.90 1.17 -1.09
C ALA A 67 -1.77 0.76 -0.13
N ALA A 68 -0.89 -0.15 -0.57
CA ALA A 68 0.24 -0.61 0.24
C ALA A 68 1.27 0.51 0.51
N ALA A 69 1.52 1.38 -0.47
CA ALA A 69 2.40 2.52 -0.31
C ALA A 69 1.75 3.62 0.54
N GLY A 70 0.46 3.87 0.32
CA GLY A 70 -0.28 5.05 0.79
C GLY A 70 -0.25 6.17 -0.26
N ARG A 71 -1.33 6.94 -0.34
CA ARG A 71 -1.60 7.96 -1.37
C ARG A 71 -0.45 8.94 -1.57
N THR A 72 0.04 9.52 -0.47
CA THR A 72 1.09 10.55 -0.50
C THR A 72 2.51 9.98 -0.59
N ARG A 73 2.65 8.66 -0.40
CA ARG A 73 3.95 7.96 -0.34
C ARG A 73 4.29 7.20 -1.62
N LEU A 74 3.29 6.93 -2.46
CA LEU A 74 3.48 6.26 -3.73
C LEU A 74 4.45 7.00 -4.66
N ALA A 75 4.26 8.31 -4.87
CA ALA A 75 5.16 9.09 -5.73
C ALA A 75 6.64 9.01 -5.31
N PRO A 76 7.00 9.26 -4.03
CA PRO A 76 8.36 9.05 -3.54
C PRO A 76 8.88 7.62 -3.72
N LEU A 77 8.04 6.61 -3.51
CA LEU A 77 8.41 5.20 -3.67
C LEU A 77 8.76 4.87 -5.12
N LEU A 78 7.92 5.29 -6.08
CA LEU A 78 8.18 5.08 -7.50
C LEU A 78 9.44 5.80 -7.98
N ARG A 79 9.74 6.98 -7.43
CA ARG A 79 11.00 7.70 -7.73
C ARG A 79 12.23 6.98 -7.16
N LEU A 80 12.09 6.38 -5.97
CA LEU A 80 13.16 5.56 -5.40
C LEU A 80 13.38 4.31 -6.26
N ALA A 81 12.31 3.63 -6.68
CA ALA A 81 12.35 2.49 -7.58
C ALA A 81 13.04 2.83 -8.92
N ASP A 82 12.68 3.97 -9.53
CA ASP A 82 13.31 4.45 -10.77
C ASP A 82 14.82 4.66 -10.61
N ALA A 83 15.28 5.21 -9.48
CA ALA A 83 16.70 5.37 -9.19
C ALA A 83 17.43 4.02 -9.09
N PHE A 84 16.81 3.01 -8.48
CA PHE A 84 17.34 1.66 -8.39
C PHE A 84 17.41 0.97 -9.76
N TRP A 85 16.33 1.05 -10.55
CA TRP A 85 16.30 0.49 -11.90
C TRP A 85 17.29 1.19 -12.83
N TRP A 86 17.50 2.50 -12.66
CA TRP A 86 18.55 3.21 -13.37
C TRP A 86 19.93 2.66 -13.03
N ALA A 87 20.26 2.53 -11.74
CA ALA A 87 21.55 1.98 -11.31
C ALA A 87 21.77 0.54 -11.83
N GLU A 88 20.74 -0.30 -11.77
CA GLU A 88 20.79 -1.68 -12.27
C GLU A 88 21.10 -1.74 -13.77
N ARG A 89 20.47 -0.85 -14.58
CA ARG A 89 20.77 -0.76 -16.02
C ARG A 89 22.20 -0.32 -16.29
N GLU A 90 22.71 0.65 -15.54
CA GLU A 90 24.09 1.12 -15.68
C GLU A 90 25.12 0.04 -15.32
N SER A 91 24.80 -0.85 -14.39
CA SER A 91 25.64 -2.02 -14.08
C SER A 91 25.48 -3.20 -15.06
N GLY A 92 24.69 -3.04 -16.13
CA GLY A 92 24.42 -4.10 -17.11
C GLY A 92 23.41 -5.15 -16.65
N GLY A 93 22.69 -4.88 -15.57
CA GLY A 93 21.65 -5.73 -15.00
C GLY A 93 20.31 -5.62 -15.72
N SER A 94 19.39 -6.51 -15.35
CA SER A 94 18.04 -6.54 -15.92
C SER A 94 17.11 -5.61 -15.13
N ALA A 95 16.64 -4.55 -15.78
CA ALA A 95 15.71 -3.60 -15.18
C ALA A 95 14.68 -3.09 -16.19
N PRO A 96 13.49 -2.66 -15.72
CA PRO A 96 12.45 -2.11 -16.58
C PRO A 96 12.92 -0.95 -17.45
N SER A 97 12.32 -0.81 -18.64
CA SER A 97 12.61 0.31 -19.53
C SER A 97 12.04 1.64 -19.01
N GLN A 98 12.67 2.76 -19.35
CA GLN A 98 12.24 4.09 -18.90
C GLN A 98 10.82 4.46 -19.36
N SER A 99 10.43 4.03 -20.57
CA SER A 99 9.09 4.27 -21.11
C SER A 99 8.01 3.54 -20.29
N ARG A 100 8.30 2.31 -19.86
CA ARG A 100 7.42 1.50 -19.03
C ARG A 100 7.28 2.08 -17.63
N ILE A 101 8.39 2.49 -17.01
CA ILE A 101 8.40 3.17 -15.71
C ILE A 101 7.55 4.45 -15.78
N THR A 102 7.73 5.28 -16.81
CA THR A 102 6.99 6.53 -16.99
C THR A 102 5.48 6.29 -17.15
N SER A 103 5.09 5.25 -17.90
CA SER A 103 3.69 4.86 -18.09
C SER A 103 3.04 4.43 -16.76
N VAL A 104 3.71 3.55 -16.03
CA VAL A 104 3.28 3.08 -14.70
C VAL A 104 3.17 4.24 -13.72
N TYR A 105 4.16 5.13 -13.69
CA TYR A 105 4.14 6.30 -12.80
C TYR A 105 2.88 7.15 -12.99
N ARG A 106 2.55 7.50 -14.24
CA ARG A 106 1.37 8.32 -14.55
C ARG A 106 0.06 7.61 -14.17
N ARG A 107 -0.07 6.31 -14.49
CA ARG A 107 -1.28 5.53 -14.19
C ARG A 107 -1.45 5.32 -12.68
N ALA A 108 -0.40 4.93 -11.98
CA ALA A 108 -0.43 4.68 -10.54
C ALA A 108 -0.77 5.95 -9.75
N LEU A 109 -0.24 7.12 -10.14
CA LEU A 109 -0.64 8.39 -9.51
C LEU A 109 -2.09 8.75 -9.80
N ARG A 110 -2.59 8.51 -11.02
CA ARG A 110 -4.01 8.73 -11.30
C ARG A 110 -4.88 7.88 -10.37
N ILE A 111 -4.57 6.59 -10.24
CA ILE A 111 -5.27 5.64 -9.37
C ILE A 111 -5.23 6.11 -7.91
N ALA A 112 -4.05 6.48 -7.41
CA ALA A 112 -3.89 6.92 -6.01
C ALA A 112 -4.78 8.10 -5.61
N TYR A 113 -5.17 8.96 -6.56
CA TYR A 113 -6.00 10.14 -6.32
C TYR A 113 -7.44 10.03 -6.84
N ARG A 114 -7.81 8.95 -7.53
CA ARG A 114 -9.16 8.77 -8.10
C ARG A 114 -9.87 7.52 -7.63
N ASP A 115 -9.13 6.51 -7.22
CA ASP A 115 -9.68 5.24 -6.79
C ASP A 115 -9.64 5.16 -5.26
N PRO A 116 -10.57 4.42 -4.64
CA PRO A 116 -10.54 4.14 -3.22
C PRO A 116 -9.36 3.20 -2.89
N ILE A 117 -8.39 3.71 -2.12
CA ILE A 117 -7.14 3.01 -1.77
C ILE A 117 -6.82 3.06 -0.28
N GLU A 118 -7.55 3.87 0.50
CA GLU A 118 -7.38 4.05 1.94
C GLU A 118 -8.74 3.88 2.64
N ILE A 119 -8.72 3.58 3.95
CA ILE A 119 -9.95 3.42 4.76
C ILE A 119 -10.83 4.67 4.67
N ALA A 120 -10.22 5.85 4.62
CA ALA A 120 -10.93 7.12 4.50
C ALA A 120 -11.70 7.30 3.19
N ASP A 121 -11.45 6.44 2.19
CA ASP A 121 -12.16 6.46 0.92
C ASP A 121 -13.39 5.52 0.91
N LEU A 122 -13.57 4.70 1.95
CA LEU A 122 -14.70 3.78 2.03
C LEU A 122 -16.01 4.54 2.15
N ALA A 123 -17.06 4.00 1.50
CA ALA A 123 -18.43 4.49 1.62
C ALA A 123 -19.08 4.18 2.99
N LEU A 124 -18.36 3.43 3.85
CA LEU A 124 -18.71 3.16 5.24
C LEU A 124 -17.56 3.63 6.12
N ASP A 125 -17.90 4.26 7.24
CA ASP A 125 -16.92 4.70 8.22
C ASP A 125 -17.03 3.95 9.55
N GLY A 126 -16.23 4.35 10.54
CA GLY A 126 -16.24 3.71 11.85
C GLY A 126 -17.54 3.94 12.63
N ASN A 127 -18.25 5.03 12.37
CA ASN A 127 -19.49 5.36 13.07
C ASN A 127 -20.63 4.47 12.55
N ASP A 128 -20.69 4.25 11.23
CA ASP A 128 -21.63 3.29 10.63
C ASP A 128 -21.50 1.89 11.24
N LEU A 129 -20.26 1.42 11.44
CA LEU A 129 -20.00 0.11 12.04
C LEU A 129 -20.35 0.07 13.54
N GLN A 130 -20.18 1.18 14.25
CA GLN A 130 -20.59 1.29 15.66
C GLN A 130 -22.11 1.25 15.82
N GLU A 131 -22.86 1.88 14.94
CA GLU A 131 -24.33 1.80 14.90
C GLU A 131 -24.84 0.37 14.65
N LEU A 132 -24.04 -0.46 13.96
CA LEU A 132 -24.28 -1.89 13.76
C LEU A 132 -23.85 -2.76 14.96
N GLY A 133 -23.36 -2.15 16.04
CA GLY A 133 -22.99 -2.82 17.28
C GLY A 133 -21.53 -3.27 17.38
N MET A 134 -20.67 -2.94 16.41
CA MET A 134 -19.23 -3.24 16.49
C MET A 134 -18.49 -2.21 17.36
N SER A 135 -17.40 -2.61 17.99
CA SER A 135 -16.62 -1.66 18.80
C SER A 135 -15.12 -1.96 18.85
N GLY A 136 -14.32 -0.91 19.11
CA GLY A 136 -12.88 -1.04 19.34
C GLY A 136 -12.12 -1.66 18.16
N PRO A 137 -11.20 -2.61 18.38
CA PRO A 137 -10.37 -3.21 17.33
C PRO A 137 -11.15 -3.90 16.21
N GLU A 138 -12.37 -4.37 16.48
CA GLU A 138 -13.25 -5.02 15.52
C GLU A 138 -13.61 -4.09 14.36
N VAL A 139 -13.94 -2.83 14.64
CA VAL A 139 -14.26 -1.81 13.63
C VAL A 139 -13.10 -1.66 12.64
N GLY A 140 -11.88 -1.51 13.16
CA GLY A 140 -10.69 -1.38 12.31
C GLY A 140 -10.43 -2.64 11.48
N ALA A 141 -10.69 -3.84 12.02
CA ALA A 141 -10.55 -5.09 11.29
C ALA A 141 -11.58 -5.21 10.16
N ALA A 142 -12.83 -4.84 10.42
CA ALA A 142 -13.90 -4.82 9.43
C ALA A 142 -13.63 -3.81 8.31
N LEU A 143 -13.24 -2.56 8.63
CA LEU A 143 -12.89 -1.56 7.63
C LEU A 143 -11.71 -2.01 6.75
N ARG A 144 -10.70 -2.67 7.32
CA ARG A 144 -9.59 -3.25 6.53
C ARG A 144 -10.08 -4.32 5.55
N LYS A 145 -10.96 -5.22 5.99
CA LYS A 145 -11.56 -6.24 5.10
C LYS A 145 -12.37 -5.62 3.97
N LEU A 146 -13.17 -4.59 4.27
CA LEU A 146 -13.92 -3.85 3.24
C LEU A 146 -12.97 -3.18 2.25
N LEU A 147 -11.89 -2.56 2.74
CA LEU A 147 -10.89 -1.94 1.89
C LEU A 147 -10.22 -2.96 0.95
N ASP A 148 -9.89 -4.15 1.44
CA ASP A 148 -9.31 -5.21 0.60
C ASP A 148 -10.25 -5.58 -0.57
N VAL A 149 -11.57 -5.64 -0.33
CA VAL A 149 -12.55 -5.88 -1.40
C VAL A 149 -12.60 -4.70 -2.37
N VAL A 150 -12.63 -3.48 -1.86
CA VAL A 150 -12.74 -2.25 -2.67
C VAL A 150 -11.49 -1.98 -3.51
N ILE A 151 -10.30 -2.34 -3.03
CA ILE A 151 -9.05 -2.26 -3.82
C ILE A 151 -9.14 -3.18 -5.07
N ASN A 152 -9.76 -4.35 -4.94
CA ASN A 152 -9.95 -5.26 -6.07
C ASN A 152 -11.10 -4.82 -6.98
N GLU A 153 -12.20 -4.34 -6.38
CA GLU A 153 -13.44 -3.96 -7.06
C GLU A 153 -13.91 -2.56 -6.62
N PRO A 154 -13.33 -1.47 -7.15
CA PRO A 154 -13.63 -0.11 -6.67
C PRO A 154 -15.09 0.30 -6.87
N GLY A 155 -15.77 -0.27 -7.86
CA GLY A 155 -17.20 -0.04 -8.11
C GLY A 155 -18.12 -0.58 -7.01
N ARG A 156 -17.63 -1.44 -6.11
CA ARG A 156 -18.39 -1.93 -4.95
C ARG A 156 -18.35 -0.97 -3.77
N ASN A 157 -17.66 0.15 -3.87
CA ASN A 157 -17.57 1.14 -2.80
C ASN A 157 -18.85 1.97 -2.66
N THR A 158 -19.93 1.30 -2.27
CA THR A 158 -21.24 1.89 -1.95
C THR A 158 -21.77 1.23 -0.69
N ARG A 159 -22.55 1.96 0.11
CA ARG A 159 -23.08 1.46 1.38
C ARG A 159 -23.83 0.14 1.18
N GLU A 160 -24.66 0.07 0.15
CA GLU A 160 -25.51 -1.07 -0.20
C GLU A 160 -24.70 -2.33 -0.55
N GLN A 161 -23.55 -2.16 -1.20
CA GLN A 161 -22.67 -3.26 -1.61
C GLN A 161 -21.71 -3.70 -0.49
N LEU A 162 -21.36 -2.81 0.42
CA LEU A 162 -20.44 -3.09 1.53
C LEU A 162 -21.13 -3.65 2.78
N LEU A 163 -22.34 -3.19 3.11
CA LEU A 163 -23.07 -3.65 4.29
C LEU A 163 -23.25 -5.19 4.35
N PRO A 164 -23.61 -5.89 3.26
CA PRO A 164 -23.76 -7.35 3.30
C PRO A 164 -22.46 -8.09 3.63
N LEU A 165 -21.30 -7.49 3.33
CA LEU A 165 -20.00 -8.10 3.60
C LEU A 165 -19.65 -8.13 5.09
N LEU A 166 -20.31 -7.29 5.90
CA LEU A 166 -20.13 -7.25 7.35
C LEU A 166 -20.87 -8.38 8.08
N GLY A 167 -21.97 -8.88 7.51
CA GLY A 167 -22.82 -9.93 8.11
C GLY A 167 -22.33 -11.37 7.91
N GLY A 168 -21.31 -11.59 7.08
CA GLY A 168 -20.80 -12.92 6.72
C GLY A 168 -19.92 -13.62 7.76
N HIS A 169 -19.88 -13.14 9.01
CA HIS A 169 -19.05 -13.71 10.10
C HIS A 169 -19.85 -14.16 11.34
N GLY A 170 -21.19 -14.22 11.26
CA GLY A 170 -22.05 -14.47 12.43
C GLY A 170 -22.84 -15.79 12.45
N ASP A 171 -22.65 -16.72 11.51
CA ASP A 171 -23.55 -17.88 11.36
C ASP A 171 -22.88 -19.27 11.37
N HIS A 172 -21.74 -19.42 12.06
CA HIS A 172 -21.09 -20.74 12.23
C HIS A 172 -20.98 -21.23 13.69
N ASP A 173 -21.61 -20.56 14.67
CA ASP A 173 -21.56 -21.02 16.08
C ASP A 173 -22.88 -20.93 16.86
N ARG A 174 -24.04 -20.91 16.18
CA ARG A 174 -25.36 -21.03 16.82
C ARG A 174 -25.97 -22.43 16.73
N GLY A 175 -25.13 -23.46 16.81
CA GLY A 175 -25.52 -24.86 16.56
C GLY A 175 -25.02 -25.88 17.59
N LYS A 176 -24.92 -25.56 18.87
CA LYS A 176 -24.84 -26.58 19.94
C LYS A 176 -25.13 -26.02 21.34
N ARG A 177 -26.42 -25.99 21.70
CA ARG A 177 -26.83 -26.16 23.10
C ARG A 177 -27.59 -27.48 23.19
N PRO A 178 -27.13 -28.48 23.96
CA PRO A 178 -28.02 -29.54 24.42
C PRO A 178 -29.01 -28.93 25.40
N GLN A 179 -30.30 -29.15 25.15
CA GLN A 179 -31.38 -28.95 26.12
C GLN A 179 -31.29 -30.04 27.22
N PRO A 180 -31.85 -29.80 28.42
CA PRO A 180 -31.41 -30.39 29.68
C PRO A 180 -31.62 -31.90 29.82
#